data_AF-A0A3M7TUJ5-F1
#
_entry.id   AF-A0A3M7TUJ5-F1
#
_cell.length_a   1.000
_cell.length_b   1.000
_cell.length_c   1.000
_cell.angle_alpha   90.00
_cell.angle_beta   90.00
_cell.angle_gamma   90.00
#
_symmetry.space_group_name_H-M   'P 1'
#
loop_
_entity.id
_entity.type
_entity.pdbx_description
1 polymer ?
#
loop_
_entity_poly.entity_id
_entity_poly.type
_entity_poly.pdbx_seq_one_letter_code
_entity_poly.pdbx_strand_id
1 'polypeptide(L)'
;MAVNKSVYRLGKFICRTFFRLFFRVRVVGRENLPSNGGILLCSNHIHYLDPPFLGAFLKRDTRYMAKSELFSKPILKGLLPKLGAFPIRRGMSDRQALRKGLSLLKEGEMIGVFPEGTRSKTGKLGKGLAGVGFFALRSDAYVVPSAITGSYKPFSRLTIIYGEPVDMQTLRENKASAEEATEAIMKSIGDLLIKHESKKG
;
A
#
# COMPACT_ATOMS: atom_id res chain seq x y z
N MET A 1 -19.70 -3.73 -0.51
CA MET A 1 -19.62 -4.90 -1.41
C MET A 1 -18.42 -5.74 -1.02
N ALA A 2 -18.64 -7.01 -0.69
CA ALA A 2 -17.58 -7.96 -0.40
C ALA A 2 -16.72 -8.17 -1.66
N VAL A 3 -15.40 -8.35 -1.48
CA VAL A 3 -14.51 -8.74 -2.57
C VAL A 3 -14.95 -10.12 -3.05
N ASN A 4 -15.17 -10.29 -4.35
CA ASN A 4 -15.37 -11.62 -4.90
C ASN A 4 -14.03 -12.36 -4.82
N LYS A 5 -13.89 -13.22 -3.81
CA LYS A 5 -12.62 -13.93 -3.51
C LYS A 5 -12.10 -14.74 -4.69
N SER A 6 -12.96 -15.27 -5.54
CA SER A 6 -12.52 -16.04 -6.72
C SER A 6 -11.96 -15.13 -7.82
N VAL A 7 -12.64 -14.02 -8.12
CA VAL A 7 -12.14 -13.02 -9.07
C VAL A 7 -10.85 -12.37 -8.57
N TYR A 8 -10.77 -12.05 -7.28
CA TYR A 8 -9.56 -11.47 -6.69
C TYR A 8 -8.39 -12.45 -6.76
N ARG A 9 -8.59 -13.72 -6.39
CA ARG A 9 -7.55 -14.76 -6.48
C ARG A 9 -7.07 -14.97 -7.92
N LEU A 10 -7.99 -14.97 -8.89
CA LEU A 10 -7.63 -15.06 -10.31
C LEU A 10 -6.82 -13.84 -10.75
N GLY A 11 -7.27 -12.62 -10.43
CA GLY A 11 -6.54 -11.39 -10.74
C GLY A 11 -5.14 -11.38 -10.13
N LYS A 12 -5.03 -11.81 -8.86
CA LYS A 12 -3.75 -11.96 -8.15
C LYS A 12 -2.84 -12.97 -8.82
N PHE A 13 -3.38 -14.12 -9.25
CA PHE A 13 -2.64 -15.13 -9.99
C PHE A 13 -2.12 -14.57 -11.32
N ILE A 14 -2.97 -13.92 -12.11
CA ILE A 14 -2.60 -13.30 -13.39
C ILE A 14 -1.50 -12.25 -13.19
N CYS A 15 -1.68 -11.31 -12.23
CA CYS A 15 -0.67 -10.31 -11.93
C CYS A 15 0.65 -10.93 -11.48
N ARG A 16 0.61 -11.93 -10.58
CA ARG A 16 1.81 -12.62 -10.11
C ARG A 16 2.57 -13.31 -11.24
N THR A 17 1.86 -13.99 -12.15
CA THR A 17 2.44 -14.64 -13.32
C THR A 17 3.04 -13.61 -14.28
N PHE A 18 2.31 -12.53 -14.59
CA PHE A 18 2.80 -11.42 -15.39
C PHE A 18 4.11 -10.84 -14.81
N PHE A 19 4.14 -10.50 -13.52
CA PHE A 19 5.33 -9.92 -12.92
C PHE A 19 6.51 -10.89 -12.91
N ARG A 20 6.29 -12.19 -12.66
CA ARG A 20 7.36 -13.20 -12.69
C ARG A 20 7.92 -13.45 -14.09
N LEU A 21 7.08 -13.33 -15.13
CA LEU A 21 7.51 -13.53 -16.51
C LEU A 21 8.34 -12.35 -17.02
N PHE A 22 7.91 -11.14 -16.70
CA PHE A 22 8.53 -9.92 -17.23
C PHE A 22 9.57 -9.28 -16.31
N PHE A 23 9.70 -9.69 -15.04
CA PHE A 23 10.63 -9.10 -14.08
C PHE A 23 11.31 -10.15 -13.20
N ARG A 24 12.53 -9.85 -12.76
CA ARG A 24 13.24 -10.65 -11.75
C ARG A 24 12.74 -10.27 -10.36
N VAL A 25 11.55 -10.76 -10.02
CA VAL A 25 10.84 -10.38 -8.79
C VAL A 25 11.56 -10.92 -7.55
N ARG A 26 11.79 -10.05 -6.57
CA ARG A 26 12.22 -10.42 -5.22
C ARG A 26 11.20 -9.92 -4.20
N VAL A 27 10.91 -10.73 -3.19
CA VAL A 27 10.03 -10.36 -2.08
C VAL A 27 10.77 -10.64 -0.79
N VAL A 28 10.81 -9.66 0.11
CA VAL A 28 11.55 -9.71 1.39
C VAL A 28 10.65 -9.26 2.52
N GLY A 29 10.79 -9.85 3.71
CA GLY A 29 10.10 -9.40 4.92
C GLY A 29 8.62 -9.76 4.98
N ARG A 30 8.16 -10.71 4.17
CA ARG A 30 6.74 -11.11 4.13
C ARG A 30 6.25 -11.67 5.47
N GLU A 31 7.16 -12.24 6.24
CA GLU A 31 7.01 -12.70 7.61
C GLU A 31 6.62 -11.59 8.60
N ASN A 32 6.93 -10.33 8.29
CA ASN A 32 6.59 -9.18 9.14
C ASN A 32 5.10 -8.80 9.08
N LEU A 33 4.34 -9.36 8.13
CA LEU A 33 2.93 -9.04 7.94
C LEU A 33 2.05 -9.82 8.91
N PRO A 34 1.27 -9.15 9.76
CA PRO A 34 0.34 -9.80 10.67
C PRO A 34 -0.65 -10.72 9.93
N SER A 35 -0.89 -11.90 10.49
CA SER A 35 -1.81 -12.89 9.92
C SER A 35 -3.28 -12.51 10.10
N ASN A 36 -3.59 -11.72 11.13
CA ASN A 36 -4.93 -11.24 11.50
C ASN A 36 -4.91 -9.73 11.79
N GLY A 37 -6.07 -9.16 12.15
CA GLY A 37 -6.22 -7.73 12.44
C GLY A 37 -6.12 -6.81 11.21
N GLY A 38 -6.58 -5.58 11.31
CA GLY A 38 -6.49 -4.60 10.22
C GLY A 38 -5.03 -4.27 9.89
N ILE A 39 -4.71 -4.08 8.61
CA ILE A 39 -3.36 -3.63 8.20
C ILE A 39 -3.47 -2.41 7.31
N LEU A 40 -2.80 -1.33 7.71
CA LEU A 40 -2.49 -0.20 6.84
C LEU A 40 -1.09 -0.40 6.25
N LEU A 41 -1.04 -0.88 5.00
CA LEU A 41 0.19 -1.13 4.28
C LEU A 41 0.62 0.13 3.52
N CYS A 42 1.66 0.80 4.01
CA CYS A 42 2.15 2.08 3.48
C CYS A 42 3.37 1.85 2.59
N SER A 43 3.30 2.20 1.30
CA SER A 43 4.42 2.03 0.37
C SER A 43 4.77 3.32 -0.37
N ASN A 44 6.04 3.47 -0.77
CA ASN A 44 6.41 4.46 -1.78
C ASN A 44 5.73 4.16 -3.13
N HIS A 45 5.58 5.18 -3.98
CA HIS A 45 4.91 5.05 -5.28
C HIS A 45 5.80 5.50 -6.44
N ILE A 46 6.41 4.55 -7.17
CA ILE A 46 7.30 4.82 -8.31
C ILE A 46 6.65 4.52 -9.67
N HIS A 47 5.57 3.73 -9.72
CA HIS A 47 4.95 3.33 -10.98
C HIS A 47 3.44 3.02 -10.85
N TYR A 48 2.68 3.13 -11.94
CA TYR A 48 1.23 2.85 -11.91
C TYR A 48 0.90 1.37 -11.66
N LEU A 49 1.89 0.49 -11.82
CA LEU A 49 1.78 -0.94 -11.52
C LEU A 49 2.09 -1.27 -10.06
N ASP A 50 2.43 -0.30 -9.21
CA ASP A 50 2.75 -0.56 -7.80
C ASP A 50 1.58 -1.18 -7.03
N PRO A 51 0.32 -0.71 -7.14
CA PRO A 51 -0.79 -1.36 -6.43
C PRO A 51 -0.97 -2.84 -6.79
N PRO A 52 -1.09 -3.25 -8.07
CA PRO A 52 -1.20 -4.67 -8.40
C PRO A 52 0.09 -5.45 -8.10
N PHE A 53 1.27 -4.83 -8.21
CA PHE A 53 2.54 -5.48 -7.85
C PHE A 53 2.59 -5.82 -6.35
N LEU A 54 2.29 -4.84 -5.50
CA LEU A 54 2.26 -4.99 -4.06
C LEU A 54 1.25 -6.05 -3.62
N GLY A 55 0.04 -6.04 -4.19
CA GLY A 55 -1.03 -6.99 -3.90
C GLY A 55 -0.75 -8.42 -4.37
N ALA A 56 -0.13 -8.58 -5.55
CA ALA A 56 0.07 -9.88 -6.21
C ALA A 56 0.85 -10.90 -5.35
N PHE A 57 1.75 -10.41 -4.51
CA PHE A 57 2.65 -11.25 -3.72
C PHE A 57 2.24 -11.37 -2.25
N LEU A 58 1.08 -10.88 -1.83
CA LEU A 58 0.60 -11.00 -0.44
C LEU A 58 -0.18 -12.29 -0.21
N LYS A 59 -0.35 -12.73 1.06
CA LYS A 59 -1.26 -13.87 1.36
C LYS A 59 -2.70 -13.36 1.41
N ARG A 60 -2.90 -12.31 2.21
CA ARG A 60 -4.15 -11.59 2.39
C ARG A 60 -4.50 -10.76 1.16
N ASP A 61 -5.78 -10.45 1.02
CA ASP A 61 -6.27 -9.57 -0.04
C ASP A 61 -6.08 -8.12 0.40
N THR A 62 -5.60 -7.28 -0.53
CA THR A 62 -5.34 -5.87 -0.29
C THR A 62 -6.36 -5.02 -1.02
N ARG A 63 -6.89 -4.04 -0.30
CA ARG A 63 -7.82 -3.04 -0.79
C ARG A 63 -7.09 -1.74 -1.05
N TYR A 64 -7.42 -1.04 -2.13
CA TYR A 64 -6.74 0.21 -2.49
C TYR A 64 -7.73 1.34 -2.65
N MET A 65 -7.37 2.51 -2.13
CA MET A 65 -8.06 3.76 -2.48
C MET A 65 -7.65 4.13 -3.90
N ALA A 66 -8.63 4.19 -4.81
CA ALA A 66 -8.39 4.53 -6.21
C ALA A 66 -9.22 5.75 -6.61
N LYS A 67 -8.65 6.58 -7.49
CA LYS A 67 -9.31 7.79 -8.00
C LYS A 67 -10.69 7.46 -8.57
N SER A 68 -11.70 8.22 -8.16
CA SER A 68 -13.11 8.02 -8.57
C SER A 68 -13.28 7.99 -10.09
N GLU A 69 -12.47 8.76 -10.82
CA GLU A 69 -12.43 8.83 -12.29
C GLU A 69 -12.00 7.50 -12.94
N LEU A 70 -11.36 6.58 -12.20
CA LEU A 70 -11.07 5.24 -12.69
C LEU A 70 -12.31 4.35 -12.70
N PHE A 71 -13.29 4.63 -11.84
CA PHE A 71 -14.54 3.88 -11.75
C PHE A 71 -15.58 4.29 -12.80
N SER A 72 -15.33 5.37 -13.57
CA SER A 72 -16.16 5.73 -14.72
C SER A 72 -15.71 5.09 -16.03
N LYS A 73 -14.50 4.52 -16.09
CA LYS A 73 -13.99 3.85 -17.31
C LYS A 73 -14.70 2.51 -17.53
N PRO A 74 -15.23 2.20 -18.73
CA PRO A 74 -16.08 1.03 -18.96
C PRO A 74 -15.49 -0.30 -18.48
N ILE A 75 -14.21 -0.55 -18.77
CA ILE A 75 -13.51 -1.79 -18.39
C ILE A 75 -13.21 -1.81 -16.87
N LEU A 76 -12.78 -0.67 -16.31
CA LEU A 76 -12.33 -0.60 -14.91
C LEU A 76 -13.50 -0.51 -13.92
N LYS A 77 -14.65 0.04 -14.33
CA LYS A 77 -15.85 0.21 -13.49
C LYS A 77 -16.31 -1.10 -12.85
N GLY A 78 -16.33 -2.18 -13.62
CA GLY A 78 -16.72 -3.51 -13.13
C GLY A 78 -15.59 -4.29 -12.45
N LEU A 79 -14.33 -3.98 -12.78
CA LEU A 79 -13.16 -4.74 -12.33
C LEU A 79 -12.59 -4.21 -11.01
N LEU A 80 -12.46 -2.90 -10.84
CA LEU A 80 -11.84 -2.28 -9.67
C LEU A 80 -12.51 -2.67 -8.35
N PRO A 81 -13.85 -2.63 -8.21
CA PRO A 81 -14.50 -3.10 -6.97
C PRO A 81 -14.24 -4.58 -6.70
N LYS A 82 -14.20 -5.42 -7.74
CA LYS A 82 -13.92 -6.87 -7.62
C LYS A 82 -12.47 -7.14 -7.23
N LEU A 83 -11.55 -6.25 -7.59
CA LEU A 83 -10.15 -6.25 -7.19
C LEU A 83 -9.89 -5.48 -5.89
N GLY A 84 -10.94 -5.23 -5.08
CA GLY A 84 -10.81 -4.63 -3.76
C GLY A 84 -10.54 -3.12 -3.74
N ALA A 85 -10.53 -2.45 -4.89
CA ALA A 85 -10.40 -1.00 -4.93
C ALA A 85 -11.72 -0.31 -4.57
N PHE A 86 -11.63 0.83 -3.89
CA PHE A 86 -12.76 1.68 -3.57
C PHE A 86 -12.47 3.14 -3.91
N PRO A 87 -13.49 3.92 -4.34
CA PRO A 87 -13.29 5.25 -4.86
C PRO A 87 -12.87 6.24 -3.77
N ILE A 88 -11.99 7.17 -4.13
CA ILE A 88 -11.69 8.39 -3.38
C ILE A 88 -11.78 9.59 -4.32
N ARG A 89 -12.38 10.69 -3.87
CA ARG A 89 -12.37 11.98 -4.57
C ARG A 89 -11.07 12.73 -4.27
N ARG A 90 -10.59 13.54 -5.22
CA ARG A 90 -9.38 14.36 -5.01
C ARG A 90 -9.60 15.32 -3.82
N GLY A 91 -8.57 15.42 -2.99
CA GLY A 91 -8.61 16.17 -1.74
C GLY A 91 -8.91 15.24 -0.56
N MET A 92 -8.06 15.28 0.46
CA MET A 92 -8.22 14.56 1.74
C MET A 92 -9.52 14.88 2.50
N SER A 93 -10.40 15.70 1.93
CA SER A 93 -11.73 16.05 2.43
C SER A 93 -12.80 14.99 2.12
N ASP A 94 -12.48 13.90 1.40
CA ASP A 94 -13.41 12.79 1.19
C ASP A 94 -13.61 11.96 2.47
N ARG A 95 -14.41 12.53 3.39
CA ARG A 95 -14.79 11.91 4.67
C ARG A 95 -15.45 10.54 4.48
N GLN A 96 -16.10 10.28 3.35
CA GLN A 96 -16.74 8.98 3.10
C GLN A 96 -15.70 7.90 2.81
N ALA A 97 -14.72 8.19 1.94
CA ALA A 97 -13.61 7.27 1.67
C ALA A 97 -12.80 6.97 2.93
N LEU A 98 -12.55 7.98 3.76
CA LEU A 98 -11.88 7.81 5.06
C LEU A 98 -12.69 6.93 6.02
N ARG A 99 -13.97 7.22 6.23
CA ARG A 99 -14.84 6.38 7.07
C ARG A 99 -14.90 4.94 6.58
N LYS A 100 -15.01 4.75 5.27
CA LYS A 100 -15.04 3.40 4.69
C LYS A 100 -13.73 2.66 4.93
N GLY A 101 -12.60 3.34 4.75
CA GLY A 101 -11.30 2.80 5.04
C GLY A 101 -11.16 2.37 6.52
N LEU A 102 -11.52 3.24 7.47
CA LEU A 102 -11.45 2.93 8.90
C LEU A 102 -12.36 1.73 9.27
N SER A 103 -13.56 1.66 8.67
CA SER A 103 -14.46 0.51 8.80
C SER A 103 -13.81 -0.79 8.31
N LEU A 104 -13.19 -0.77 7.13
CA LEU A 104 -12.50 -1.94 6.58
C LEU A 104 -11.32 -2.38 7.46
N LEU A 105 -10.51 -1.44 7.97
CA LEU A 105 -9.45 -1.76 8.92
C LEU A 105 -10.00 -2.40 10.19
N LYS A 106 -11.10 -1.87 10.74
CA LYS A 106 -11.78 -2.44 11.91
C LYS A 106 -12.32 -3.85 11.65
N GLU A 107 -12.76 -4.12 10.41
CA GLU A 107 -13.19 -5.45 9.95
C GLU A 107 -12.01 -6.43 9.72
N GLY A 108 -10.77 -6.01 10.00
CA GLY A 108 -9.59 -6.85 9.81
C GLY A 108 -9.11 -6.93 8.36
N GLU A 109 -9.50 -6.00 7.49
CA GLU A 109 -9.04 -5.95 6.11
C GLU A 109 -7.66 -5.27 6.00
N MET A 110 -6.94 -5.56 4.92
CA MET A 110 -5.70 -4.87 4.58
C MET A 110 -5.95 -3.75 3.56
N ILE A 111 -5.52 -2.54 3.87
CA ILE A 111 -5.59 -1.39 2.98
C ILE A 111 -4.18 -0.99 2.56
N GLY A 112 -3.93 -0.95 1.26
CA GLY A 112 -2.72 -0.38 0.69
C GLY A 112 -2.88 1.11 0.44
N VAL A 113 -1.92 1.90 0.92
CA VAL A 113 -1.85 3.35 0.74
C VAL A 113 -0.46 3.77 0.31
N PHE A 114 -0.42 4.83 -0.50
CA PHE A 114 0.81 5.47 -0.96
C PHE A 114 0.87 6.86 -0.33
N PRO A 115 1.65 7.07 0.75
CA PRO A 115 1.53 8.28 1.56
C PRO A 115 1.90 9.57 0.84
N GLU A 116 2.70 9.49 -0.23
CA GLU A 116 3.05 10.61 -1.11
C GLU A 116 1.83 11.20 -1.86
N GLY A 117 0.72 10.43 -1.98
CA GLY A 117 -0.51 10.83 -2.69
C GLY A 117 -0.37 10.94 -4.21
N THR A 118 0.85 10.88 -4.74
CA THR A 118 1.19 10.87 -6.15
C THR A 118 2.38 9.95 -6.39
N ARG A 119 2.61 9.60 -7.66
CA ARG A 119 3.82 8.88 -8.07
C ARG A 119 5.02 9.82 -8.02
N SER A 120 6.14 9.32 -7.50
CA SER A 120 7.43 9.96 -7.62
C SER A 120 7.85 10.02 -9.09
N LYS A 121 8.21 11.22 -9.55
CA LYS A 121 8.74 11.43 -10.91
C LYS A 121 10.24 11.17 -11.00
N THR A 122 10.94 11.22 -9.87
CA THR A 122 12.41 11.11 -9.78
C THR A 122 12.87 9.76 -9.24
N GLY A 123 11.94 8.90 -8.82
CA GLY A 123 12.23 7.63 -8.14
C GLY A 123 12.66 7.79 -6.68
N LYS A 124 12.84 9.03 -6.20
CA LYS A 124 13.13 9.33 -4.80
C LYS A 124 11.83 9.39 -3.98
N LEU A 125 11.91 9.02 -2.71
CA LEU A 125 10.81 9.13 -1.77
C LEU A 125 10.45 10.61 -1.55
N GLY A 126 9.20 10.98 -1.82
CA GLY A 126 8.68 12.33 -1.61
C GLY A 126 8.23 12.60 -0.16
N LYS A 127 7.62 13.77 0.06
CA LYS A 127 6.98 14.12 1.33
C LYS A 127 5.64 13.37 1.46
N GLY A 128 5.41 12.75 2.62
CA GLY A 128 4.13 12.13 2.94
C GLY A 128 3.03 13.16 3.24
N LEU A 129 1.79 12.82 2.94
CA LEU A 129 0.61 13.61 3.29
C LEU A 129 0.10 13.21 4.68
N ALA A 130 -0.18 14.20 5.53
CA ALA A 130 -0.68 14.03 6.91
C ALA A 130 -1.90 13.09 7.02
N GLY A 131 -2.66 12.98 5.93
CA GLY A 131 -3.80 12.08 5.84
C GLY A 131 -3.54 10.62 6.21
N VAL A 132 -2.33 10.11 5.91
CA VAL A 132 -1.96 8.73 6.29
C VAL A 132 -1.74 8.61 7.79
N GLY A 133 -1.02 9.55 8.39
CA GLY A 133 -0.85 9.59 9.85
C GLY A 133 -2.17 9.76 10.59
N PHE A 134 -3.10 10.56 10.06
CA PHE A 134 -4.47 10.62 10.59
C PHE A 134 -5.15 9.25 10.58
N PHE A 135 -5.05 8.51 9.48
CA PHE A 135 -5.64 7.18 9.34
C PHE A 135 -5.00 6.15 10.29
N ALA A 136 -3.68 6.21 10.41
CA ALA A 136 -2.88 5.39 11.31
C ALA A 136 -3.27 5.63 12.78
N LEU A 137 -3.31 6.89 13.22
CA LEU A 137 -3.64 7.26 14.60
C LEU A 137 -5.10 6.96 14.98
N ARG A 138 -6.03 6.99 14.01
CA ARG A 138 -7.47 6.76 14.20
C ARG A 138 -7.90 5.30 14.08
N SER A 139 -6.99 4.38 13.84
CA SER A 139 -7.29 2.95 13.74
C SER A 139 -6.36 2.12 14.62
N ASP A 140 -6.88 1.00 15.13
CA ASP A 140 -6.09 -0.01 15.85
C ASP A 140 -5.40 -1.00 14.89
N ALA A 141 -5.33 -0.65 13.60
CA ALA A 141 -4.66 -1.46 12.60
C ALA A 141 -3.15 -1.42 12.77
N TYR A 142 -2.49 -2.51 12.41
CA TYR A 142 -1.04 -2.52 12.23
C TYR A 142 -0.66 -1.62 11.06
N VAL A 143 0.29 -0.71 11.28
CA VAL A 143 0.82 0.13 10.22
C VAL A 143 2.12 -0.49 9.75
N VAL A 144 2.10 -1.08 8.56
CA VAL A 144 3.25 -1.82 8.01
C VAL A 144 3.89 -0.99 6.90
N PRO A 145 5.14 -0.54 7.05
CA PRO A 145 5.88 0.13 6.00
C PRO A 145 6.31 -0.89 4.95
N SER A 146 6.31 -0.48 3.69
CA SER A 146 6.75 -1.25 2.56
C SER A 146 7.54 -0.37 1.60
N ALA A 147 8.44 -1.00 0.85
CA ALA A 147 9.21 -0.33 -0.19
C ALA A 147 9.23 -1.15 -1.48
N ILE A 148 9.05 -0.45 -2.60
CA ILE A 148 9.23 -0.95 -3.96
C ILE A 148 10.47 -0.28 -4.54
N THR A 149 11.40 -1.10 -5.05
CA THR A 149 12.65 -0.63 -5.68
C THR A 149 12.98 -1.48 -6.90
N GLY A 150 13.76 -0.91 -7.81
CA GLY A 150 14.12 -1.52 -9.08
C GLY A 150 13.54 -0.76 -10.26
N SER A 151 13.37 -1.44 -11.39
CA SER A 151 12.91 -0.81 -12.63
C SER A 151 11.78 -1.61 -13.27
N TYR A 152 10.77 -0.90 -13.77
CA TYR A 152 9.69 -1.45 -14.58
C TYR A 152 10.08 -1.66 -16.06
N LYS A 153 11.39 -1.77 -16.35
CA LYS A 153 11.89 -2.26 -17.65
C LYS A 153 11.81 -3.79 -17.71
N PRO A 154 11.45 -4.38 -18.87
CA PRO A 154 11.43 -5.84 -19.03
C PRO A 154 12.75 -6.49 -18.58
N PHE A 155 12.61 -7.63 -17.92
CA PHE A 155 13.68 -8.48 -17.37
C PHE A 155 14.58 -7.81 -16.31
N SER A 156 14.23 -6.62 -15.85
CA SER A 156 14.91 -5.93 -14.75
C SER A 156 14.49 -6.49 -13.39
N ARG A 157 15.32 -6.22 -12.36
CA ARG A 157 14.98 -6.58 -10.98
C ARG A 157 13.90 -5.64 -10.46
N LEU A 158 12.90 -6.22 -9.81
CA LEU A 158 11.83 -5.51 -9.13
C LEU A 158 11.64 -6.14 -7.75
N THR A 159 11.81 -5.37 -6.69
CA THR A 159 11.81 -5.89 -5.32
C THR A 159 10.69 -5.25 -4.51
N ILE A 160 9.99 -6.07 -3.73
CA ILE A 160 9.11 -5.63 -2.64
C ILE A 160 9.77 -5.96 -1.32
N ILE A 161 9.75 -5.01 -0.40
CA ILE A 161 10.29 -5.14 0.95
C ILE A 161 9.17 -4.78 1.91
N TYR A 162 8.75 -5.70 2.75
CA TYR A 162 7.80 -5.44 3.84
C TYR A 162 8.58 -5.28 5.15
N GLY A 163 8.46 -4.13 5.80
CA GLY A 163 9.11 -3.85 7.08
C GLY A 163 8.30 -4.38 8.27
N GLU A 164 8.89 -4.26 9.45
CA GLU A 164 8.19 -4.49 10.71
C GLU A 164 7.14 -3.40 10.96
N PRO A 165 6.01 -3.71 11.64
CA PRO A 165 5.01 -2.72 11.98
C PRO A 165 5.61 -1.53 12.73
N VAL A 166 5.19 -0.31 12.36
CA VAL A 166 5.53 0.91 13.10
C VAL A 166 4.87 0.84 14.48
N ASP A 167 5.61 1.24 15.52
CA ASP A 167 5.07 1.38 16.87
C ASP A 167 4.11 2.57 16.97
N MET A 168 2.87 2.31 16.60
CA MET A 168 1.80 3.28 16.68
C MET A 168 1.31 3.52 18.10
N GLN A 169 1.62 2.63 19.05
CA GLN A 169 1.21 2.80 20.44
C GLN A 169 1.98 3.97 21.06
N THR A 170 3.31 3.95 20.95
CA THR A 170 4.15 5.06 21.44
C THR A 170 3.77 6.39 20.80
N LEU A 171 3.47 6.42 19.49
CA LEU A 171 3.01 7.63 18.81
C LEU A 171 1.67 8.15 19.37
N ARG A 172 0.73 7.25 19.70
CA ARG A 172 -0.55 7.63 20.31
C ARG A 172 -0.39 8.13 21.74
N GLU A 173 0.42 7.46 22.55
CA GLU A 173 0.70 7.85 23.95
C GLU A 173 1.34 9.23 24.03
N ASN A 174 2.27 9.52 23.11
CA ASN A 174 2.90 10.83 22.96
C ASN A 174 2.01 11.89 22.29
N LYS A 175 0.75 11.56 21.98
CA LYS A 175 -0.22 12.46 21.31
C LYS A 175 0.34 13.05 20.00
N ALA A 176 1.08 12.25 19.24
CA ALA A 176 1.65 12.68 17.97
C ALA A 176 0.57 13.26 17.04
N SER A 177 0.92 14.33 16.34
CA SER A 177 0.15 14.88 15.24
C SER A 177 0.08 13.92 14.05
N ALA A 178 -0.86 14.18 13.14
CA ALA A 178 -0.99 13.40 11.91
C ALA A 178 0.25 13.54 11.02
N GLU A 179 0.89 14.70 11.05
CA GLU A 179 2.15 15.00 10.39
C GLU A 179 3.28 14.15 10.97
N GLU A 180 3.51 14.17 12.28
CA GLU A 180 4.57 13.38 12.95
C GLU A 180 4.38 11.87 12.72
N ALA A 181 3.15 11.37 12.82
CA ALA A 181 2.87 9.97 12.53
C ALA A 181 3.16 9.63 11.06
N THR A 182 2.84 10.54 10.13
CA THR A 182 3.18 10.35 8.71
C THR A 182 4.69 10.34 8.50
N GLU A 183 5.42 11.25 9.14
CA GLU A 183 6.88 11.33 9.05
C GLU A 183 7.55 10.07 9.60
N ALA A 184 7.08 9.52 10.72
CA ALA A 184 7.56 8.26 11.26
C ALA A 184 7.38 7.11 10.25
N ILE A 185 6.19 6.99 9.63
CA ILE A 185 5.90 5.98 8.60
C ILE A 185 6.82 6.18 7.38
N MET A 186 6.97 7.41 6.91
CA MET A 186 7.81 7.73 5.75
C MET A 186 9.29 7.45 6.04
N LYS A 187 9.76 7.74 7.25
CA LYS A 187 11.10 7.39 7.70
C LYS A 187 11.30 5.88 7.65
N SER A 188 10.37 5.07 8.16
CA SER A 188 10.46 3.61 8.07
C SER A 188 10.51 3.12 6.62
N ILE A 189 9.74 3.71 5.70
CA ILE A 189 9.82 3.38 4.26
C ILE A 189 11.21 3.74 3.69
N GLY A 190 11.73 4.91 4.03
CA GLY A 190 13.08 5.35 3.62
C GLY A 190 14.18 4.41 4.13
N ASP A 191 14.11 4.02 5.41
CA ASP A 191 15.06 3.10 6.03
C ASP A 191 15.07 1.73 5.33
N LEU A 192 13.90 1.23 4.87
CA LEU A 192 13.82 -0.01 4.07
C LEU A 192 14.53 0.14 2.72
N LEU A 193 14.39 1.27 2.04
CA LEU A 193 15.06 1.54 0.77
C LEU A 193 16.58 1.58 0.95
N ILE A 194 17.07 2.34 1.93
CA ILE A 194 18.50 2.49 2.24
C ILE A 194 19.11 1.13 2.59
N LYS A 195 18.53 0.41 3.56
CA LYS A 195 19.04 -0.89 4.02
C LYS A 195 19.10 -1.93 2.89
N HIS A 196 18.20 -1.86 1.93
CA HIS A 196 18.21 -2.77 0.79
C HIS A 196 19.25 -2.38 -0.27
N GLU A 197 19.50 -1.09 -0.49
CA GLU A 197 20.56 -0.63 -1.38
C GLU A 197 21.94 -0.97 -0.84
N SER A 198 22.19 -0.80 0.47
CA SER A 198 23.47 -1.17 1.10
C SER A 198 23.79 -2.68 1.04
N LYS A 199 22.78 -3.54 0.87
CA LYS A 199 22.96 -5.00 0.72
C LYS A 199 23.20 -5.46 -0.73
N LYS A 200 23.23 -4.53 -1.70
CA LYS A 200 23.53 -4.81 -3.11
C LYS A 200 25.00 -4.57 -3.47
N GLY A 201 25.74 -3.83 -2.65
CA GLY A 201 27.20 -3.72 -2.70
C GLY A 201 27.84 -4.88 -1.95
#